data_AF-A0A7J8WMZ0-F1
#
_entry.id   AF-A0A7J8WMZ0-F1
#
_cell.length_a   1.000
_cell.length_b   1.000
_cell.length_c   1.000
_cell.angle_alpha   90.00
_cell.angle_beta   90.00
_cell.angle_gamma   90.00
#
_symmetry.space_group_name_H-M   'P 1'
#
loop_
_entity.id
_entity.type
_entity.pdbx_description
1 polymer ?
#
loop_
_entity_poly.entity_id
_entity_poly.type
_entity_poly.pdbx_seq_one_letter_code
_entity_poly.pdbx_strand_id
1 'polypeptide(L)' 'MIDRNMENVVVIRLLGRNIGYRVLDYRVHSLWNLMGSCQLNGLDNDFYLVKISNKRDYEKVLIWQIYGHYVTV' A
#
# COMPACT_ATOMS: atom_id res chain seq x y z
N MET A 1 -12.38 -17.97 11.77
CA MET A 1 -13.06 -16.67 11.89
C MET A 1 -12.16 -15.68 11.19
N ILE A 2 -12.38 -15.45 9.89
CA ILE A 2 -11.56 -14.52 9.11
C ILE A 2 -12.09 -13.14 9.46
N ASP A 3 -11.31 -12.40 10.24
CA ASP A 3 -11.65 -11.10 10.79
C ASP A 3 -11.96 -10.13 9.63
N ARG A 4 -13.22 -9.68 9.54
CA ARG A 4 -13.69 -8.72 8.51
C ARG A 4 -12.97 -7.35 8.58
N ASN A 5 -12.10 -7.14 9.56
CA ASN A 5 -11.34 -5.90 9.69
C ASN A 5 -9.99 -5.91 8.91
N MET A 6 -9.74 -6.97 8.12
CA MET A 6 -8.70 -7.03 7.07
C MET A 6 -9.20 -6.66 5.67
N GLU A 7 -10.48 -6.25 5.55
CA GLU A 7 -11.01 -5.71 4.31
C GLU A 7 -10.22 -4.44 3.95
N ASN A 8 -9.50 -4.46 2.83
CA ASN A 8 -8.75 -3.32 2.26
C ASN A 8 -7.29 -3.12 2.73
N VAL A 9 -6.56 -4.20 3.07
CA VAL A 9 -5.13 -4.13 3.37
C VAL A 9 -4.29 -4.65 2.19
N VAL A 10 -3.26 -3.91 1.82
CA VAL A 10 -2.30 -4.28 0.77
C VAL A 10 -0.90 -4.38 1.38
N VAL A 11 -0.15 -5.42 1.05
CA VAL A 11 1.25 -5.55 1.45
C VAL A 11 2.13 -4.97 0.35
N ILE A 12 3.03 -4.06 0.71
CA ILE A 12 4.06 -3.55 -0.18
C ILE A 12 5.45 -3.92 0.36
N ARG A 13 6.39 -4.12 -0.56
CA ARG A 13 7.80 -4.28 -0.24
C ARG A 13 8.58 -3.10 -0.80
N LEU A 14 9.39 -2.47 0.04
CA LEU A 14 10.33 -1.45 -0.42
C LEU A 14 11.53 -2.13 -1.05
N LEU A 15 11.74 -1.90 -2.35
CA LEU A 15 12.93 -2.33 -3.06
C LEU A 15 13.90 -1.14 -3.11
N GLY A 16 14.89 -1.10 -2.22
CA GLY A 16 15.92 -0.06 -2.22
C GLY A 16 16.30 0.47 -0.83
N ARG A 17 16.73 1.73 -0.77
CA ARG A 17 17.14 2.38 0.49
C ARG A 17 15.94 2.60 1.41
N ASN A 18 16.14 2.36 2.71
CA ASN A 18 15.15 2.65 3.75
C ASN A 18 14.77 4.15 3.69
N ILE A 19 13.55 4.43 3.25
CA ILE A 19 13.00 5.79 3.24
C ILE A 19 12.15 5.98 4.50
N GLY A 20 12.25 7.17 5.11
CA GLY A 20 11.48 7.47 6.31
C GLY A 20 9.97 7.37 6.08
N TYR A 21 9.23 6.96 7.11
CA TYR A 21 7.79 6.72 7.11
C TYR A 21 6.98 7.79 6.37
N ARG A 22 7.25 9.08 6.66
CA ARG A 22 6.52 10.22 6.07
C ARG A 22 6.72 10.34 4.56
N VAL A 23 7.92 10.00 4.07
CA VAL A 23 8.24 10.02 2.64
C VAL A 23 7.59 8.84 1.94
N LEU A 24 7.58 7.67 2.58
CA LEU A 24 6.90 6.48 2.08
C LEU A 24 5.39 6.71 1.98
N ASP A 25 4.77 7.23 3.03
CA ASP A 25 3.35 7.56 3.07
C ASP A 25 2.97 8.53 1.93
N TYR A 26 3.72 9.63 1.79
CA TYR A 26 3.51 10.59 0.70
C TYR A 26 3.67 9.95 -0.69
N ARG A 27 4.69 9.12 -0.88
CA ARG A 27 4.92 8.42 -2.16
C ARG A 27 3.79 7.44 -2.48
N VAL A 28 3.35 6.65 -1.51
CA VAL A 28 2.25 5.70 -1.69
C VAL A 28 0.96 6.44 -2.02
N HIS A 29 0.68 7.53 -1.29
CA HIS A 29 -0.49 8.36 -1.49
C HIS A 29 -0.49 9.01 -2.89
N SER A 30 0.65 9.55 -3.31
CA SER A 30 0.83 10.17 -4.62
C SER A 30 0.80 9.16 -5.78
N LEU A 31 1.48 8.01 -5.62
CA LEU A 31 1.63 7.00 -6.68
C LEU A 31 0.30 6.31 -6.99
N TRP A 32 -0.50 6.01 -5.96
CA TRP A 32 -1.84 5.45 -6.15
C TRP A 32 -2.92 6.52 -6.32
N ASN A 33 -2.57 7.79 -6.10
CA ASN A 33 -3.48 8.93 -6.11
C ASN A 33 -4.74 8.59 -5.29
N LEU A 34 -4.51 8.28 -4.00
CA LEU A 34 -5.54 7.87 -3.06
C LEU A 34 -6.41 9.08 -2.70
N MET A 35 -7.73 8.92 -2.73
CA MET A 35 -8.65 9.97 -2.30
C MET A 35 -8.84 9.99 -0.77
N GLY A 36 -8.74 8.82 -0.14
CA GLY A 36 -8.87 8.64 1.30
C GLY A 36 -7.54 8.60 2.03
N SER A 37 -7.61 8.50 3.36
CA SER A 37 -6.44 8.22 4.19
C SER A 37 -6.03 6.75 4.09
N CYS A 38 -4.72 6.52 4.09
CA CYS A 38 -4.13 5.21 4.31
C CYS A 38 -3.39 5.18 5.65
N GLN A 39 -3.41 4.04 6.31
CA GLN A 39 -2.51 3.74 7.42
C GLN A 39 -1.42 2.82 6.94
N LEU A 40 -0.18 3.22 7.17
CA LEU A 40 0.97 2.42 6.84
C LEU A 40 1.53 1.83 8.14
N ASN A 41 1.71 0.51 8.18
CA ASN A 41 2.26 -0.19 9.32
C ASN A 41 3.50 -0.94 8.85
N GLY A 42 4.66 -0.60 9.41
CA GLY A 42 5.89 -1.33 9.12
C GLY A 42 5.81 -2.76 9.63
N LEU A 43 6.15 -3.70 8.76
CA LEU A 43 6.51 -5.08 9.12
C LEU A 43 8.05 -5.19 9.15
N ASP A 44 8.52 -6.34 9.62
CA ASP A 44 9.93 -6.71 9.52
C ASP A 44 10.34 -6.94 8.05
N ASN A 45 11.64 -6.85 7.76
CA ASN A 45 12.24 -7.17 6.44
C ASN A 45 11.78 -6.29 5.24
N ASP A 46 11.63 -4.98 5.46
CA ASP A 46 11.24 -3.97 4.45
C ASP A 46 9.85 -4.17 3.83
N PHE A 47 8.98 -4.89 4.54
CA PHE A 47 7.57 -5.01 4.21
C PHE A 47 6.76 -3.96 4.96
N TYR A 48 5.68 -3.49 4.34
CA TYR A 48 4.76 -2.54 4.93
C TYR A 48 3.33 -2.93 4.60
N LEU A 49 2.45 -2.92 5.60
CA LEU A 49 1.01 -3.07 5.45
C LEU A 49 0.41 -1.69 5.21
N VAL A 50 -0.28 -1.52 4.09
CA VAL A 50 -1.05 -0.32 3.79
C VAL A 50 -2.51 -0.65 3.93
N LYS A 51 -3.16 -0.14 4.98
CA LYS A 51 -4.60 -0.22 5.17
C LYS A 51 -5.25 0.98 4.51
N ILE A 52 -6.06 0.73 3.49
CA ILE A 52 -6.74 1.76 2.73
C ILE A 52 -8.16 1.89 3.30
N SER A 53 -8.51 3.08 3.76
CA SER A 53 -9.83 3.31 4.39
C SER A 53 -10.96 3.35 3.38
N ASN A 54 -10.66 3.76 2.14
CA ASN A 54 -11.63 3.94 1.08
C ASN A 54 -11.64 2.72 0.14
N LYS A 55 -12.82 2.09 -0.01
CA LYS A 55 -13.00 0.92 -0.86
C LYS A 55 -12.68 1.20 -2.35
N ARG A 56 -13.03 2.37 -2.89
CA ARG A 56 -12.74 2.72 -4.29
C ARG A 56 -11.24 2.84 -4.55
N ASP A 57 -10.54 3.45 -3.60
CA ASP A 57 -9.08 3.54 -3.65
C ASP A 57 -8.46 2.15 -3.55
N TYR A 58 -9.00 1.27 -2.69
CA TYR A 58 -8.55 -0.11 -2.59
C TYR A 58 -8.76 -0.90 -3.89
N GLU A 59 -9.93 -0.82 -4.52
CA GLU A 59 -10.19 -1.46 -5.82
C GLU A 59 -9.25 -0.93 -6.90
N LYS A 60 -9.00 0.38 -6.93
CA LYS A 60 -8.02 0.99 -7.83
C LYS A 60 -6.60 0.47 -7.57
N VAL A 61 -6.18 0.37 -6.31
CA VAL A 61 -4.87 -0.18 -5.93
C VAL A 61 -4.76 -1.65 -6.29
N LEU A 62 -5.81 -2.45 -6.09
CA LEU A 62 -5.84 -3.85 -6.51
C LEU A 62 -5.67 -3.98 -8.02
N ILE A 63 -6.38 -3.16 -8.80
CA ILE A 63 -6.18 -3.09 -10.25
C ILE A 63 -4.73 -2.72 -10.56
N TRP A 64 -4.16 -1.73 -9.89
CA TRP A 64 -2.73 -1.37 -10.04
C TRP A 64 -1.76 -2.50 -9.68
N GLN A 65 -2.07 -3.35 -8.69
CA GLN A 65 -1.25 -4.52 -8.35
C GLN A 65 -1.35 -5.62 -9.43
N ILE A 66 -2.55 -5.82 -9.99
CA ILE A 66 -2.80 -6.80 -11.04
C ILE A 66 -2.18 -6.35 -12.38
N TYR A 67 -2.34 -5.07 -12.74
CA TYR A 67 -1.77 -4.49 -13.95
C TYR A 67 -0.28 -4.10 -13.79
N GLY A 68 0.19 -3.89 -12.57
CA GLY A 68 1.56 -3.50 -12.22
C GLY A 68 2.50 -4.68 -11.98
N HIS A 69 2.09 -5.91 -12.34
CA HIS A 69 2.91 -7.13 -12.27
C HIS A 69 4.12 -7.15 -13.23
N TYR A 70 4.69 -5.97 -13.56
CA TYR A 70 5.91 -5.81 -14.37
C TYR A 70 6.66 -4.50 -14.06
N VAL A 71 6.61 -3.94 -12.85
CA VAL A 71 7.66 -2.97 -12.48
C VAL A 71 8.86 -3.73 -11.92
N THR A 72 9.45 -4.51 -12.82
CA THR A 72 10.82 -5.00 -12.71
C THR A 72 11.70 -3.94 -13.38
N VAL A 73 12.45 -3.19 -12.58
CA VAL A 73 13.78 -2.70 -12.93
C VAL A 73 14.62 -2.80 -11.66
#